data_AF-A0A957BDV5-F1
#
_entry.id   AF-A0A957BDV5-F1
#
_cell.length_a   1.000
_cell.length_b   1.000
_cell.length_c   1.000
_cell.angle_alpha   90.00
_cell.angle_beta   90.00
_cell.angle_gamma   90.00
#
_symmetry.space_group_name_H-M   'P 1'
#
loop_
_entity.id
_entity.type
_entity.pdbx_description
1 polymer ?
#
loop_
_entity_poly.entity_id
_entity_poly.type
_entity_poly.pdbx_seq_one_letter_code
_entity_poly.pdbx_strand_id
1 'polypeptide(L)' 'QGMPTHFDRDSGETVTIRTYVHLLSDHVKAALAAGWTLQEMHEGLIDDDWMQVKPKWQKHFGQPISFVMVWRKEPSSA' A
#
# COMPACT_ATOMS: atom_id res chain seq x y z
N GLN A 1 7.82 6.84 10.71
CA GLN A 1 9.19 6.29 10.62
C GLN A 1 9.07 4.78 10.53
N GLY A 2 9.65 4.16 9.50
CA GLY A 2 9.62 2.71 9.34
C GLY A 2 10.45 2.00 10.42
N MET A 3 10.04 0.79 10.79
CA MET A 3 10.77 -0.06 11.71
C MET A 3 11.93 -0.73 10.94
N PRO A 4 13.21 -0.49 11.29
CA PRO A 4 14.31 -1.19 10.66
C PRO A 4 14.23 -2.67 11.06
N THR A 5 13.94 -3.53 10.09
CA THR A 5 14.02 -4.98 10.30
C THR A 5 15.28 -5.43 9.59
N HIS A 6 16.31 -5.77 10.36
CA HIS A 6 17.50 -6.41 9.83
C HIS A 6 17.14 -7.84 9.45
N PHE A 7 17.45 -8.23 8.22
CA PHE A 7 17.37 -9.61 7.77
C PHE A 7 18.72 -10.01 7.21
N ASP A 8 19.25 -11.15 7.66
CA ASP A 8 20.46 -11.72 7.10
C ASP A 8 20.07 -12.62 5.93
N ARG A 9 20.62 -12.34 4.74
CA ARG A 9 20.49 -13.24 3.59
C ARG A 9 21.19 -14.56 3.88
N ASP A 10 20.83 -15.61 3.15
CA ASP A 10 21.53 -16.91 3.21
C ASP A 10 23.06 -16.79 2.94
N SER A 11 23.50 -15.72 2.29
CA SER A 11 24.91 -15.38 2.05
C SER A 11 25.62 -14.70 3.23
N GLY A 12 24.93 -14.43 4.34
CA GLY A 12 25.47 -13.73 5.51
C GLY A 12 25.49 -12.19 5.40
N GLU A 13 24.90 -11.63 4.35
CA GLU A 13 24.78 -10.17 4.19
C GLU A 13 23.56 -9.62 4.96
N THR A 14 23.80 -8.66 5.85
CA THR A 14 22.73 -7.95 6.55
C THR A 14 22.06 -6.93 5.65
N VAL A 15 20.77 -7.11 5.40
CA VAL A 15 19.96 -6.19 4.59
C VAL A 15 19.00 -5.41 5.48
N THR A 16 18.93 -4.10 5.25
CA THR A 16 17.93 -3.24 5.88
C THR A 16 16.72 -3.10 4.96
N ILE A 17 15.56 -3.57 5.41
CA ILE A 17 14.29 -3.22 4.75
C ILE A 17 13.91 -1.82 5.22
N ARG A 18 13.89 -0.86 4.29
CA ARG A 18 13.36 0.49 4.57
C ARG A 18 11.87 0.50 4.31
N THR A 19 11.10 0.68 5.38
CA THR A 19 9.65 0.87 5.29
C THR A 19 9.33 2.36 5.20
N TYR A 20 8.57 2.74 4.18
CA TYR A 20 8.06 4.09 4.00
C TYR A 20 6.57 4.10 4.34
N VAL A 21 6.16 5.07 5.15
CA VAL A 21 4.74 5.33 5.41
C VAL A 21 4.40 6.57 4.60
N HIS A 22 3.55 6.40 3.60
CA HIS A 22 3.01 7.49 2.80
C HIS A 22 1.55 7.73 3.19
N LEU A 23 1.13 8.99 3.13
CA LEU A 23 -0.30 9.27 3.15
C LEU A 23 -0.90 8.81 1.83
N LEU A 24 -2.15 8.34 1.85
CA LEU A 24 -2.88 8.03 0.63
C LEU A 24 -2.89 9.24 -0.34
N SER A 25 -3.02 10.45 0.21
CA SER A 25 -2.99 11.69 -0.57
C SER A 25 -1.65 11.94 -1.26
N ASP A 26 -0.52 11.44 -0.73
CA ASP A 26 0.78 11.56 -1.38
C ASP A 26 0.85 10.70 -2.64
N HIS A 27 0.30 9.48 -2.61
CA HIS A 27 0.19 8.64 -3.80
C HIS A 27 -0.63 9.33 -4.90
N VAL A 28 -1.77 9.90 -4.53
CA VAL A 28 -2.66 10.59 -5.48
C VAL A 28 -2.00 11.84 -6.05
N LYS A 29 -1.42 12.70 -5.21
CA LYS A 29 -0.73 13.92 -5.66
C LYS A 29 0.44 13.61 -6.58
N ALA A 30 1.21 12.57 -6.29
CA ALA A 30 2.34 12.15 -7.13
C ALA A 30 1.86 11.69 -8.52
N ALA A 31 0.80 10.90 -8.59
CA ALA A 31 0.24 10.45 -9.87
C ALA A 31 -0.32 11.62 -10.69
N LEU A 32 -1.08 12.52 -10.05
CA LEU A 32 -1.61 13.73 -10.68
C LEU A 32 -0.49 14.63 -11.23
N ALA A 33 0.55 14.88 -10.43
CA ALA A 33 1.71 15.67 -10.85
C ALA A 33 2.47 15.05 -12.03
N ALA A 34 2.40 13.72 -12.18
CA ALA A 34 2.98 12.97 -13.29
C ALA A 34 2.06 12.89 -14.53
N GLY A 35 0.90 13.57 -14.54
CA GLY A 35 -0.03 13.58 -15.67
C GLY A 35 -0.89 12.32 -15.80
N TRP A 36 -1.17 11.65 -14.68
CA TRP A 36 -2.06 10.49 -14.66
C TRP A 36 -3.43 10.86 -14.11
N THR A 37 -4.46 10.17 -14.60
CA THR A 37 -5.85 10.28 -14.16
C THR A 37 -6.25 8.97 -13.47
N LEU A 38 -6.85 9.07 -12.27
CA LEU A 38 -7.38 7.92 -11.54
C LEU A 38 -8.62 7.38 -12.27
N GLN A 39 -8.63 6.09 -12.58
CA GLN A 39 -9.76 5.43 -13.25
C GLN A 39 -10.61 4.65 -12.25
N GLU A 40 -9.95 3.87 -11.40
CA GLU A 40 -10.60 3.03 -10.40
C GLU A 40 -9.79 3.00 -9.12
N MET A 41 -10.48 2.84 -8.00
CA MET A 41 -9.88 2.59 -6.70
C MET A 41 -10.75 1.58 -5.96
N HIS A 42 -10.11 0.56 -5.40
CA HIS A 42 -10.74 -0.45 -4.57
C HIS A 42 -10.00 -0.54 -3.25
N GLU A 43 -10.74 -0.54 -2.15
CA GLU A 43 -10.20 -0.71 -0.81
C GLU A 43 -10.47 -2.13 -0.33
N GLY A 44 -9.43 -2.80 0.18
CA GLY A 44 -9.57 -4.06 0.89
C GLY A 44 -9.85 -3.77 2.35
N LEU A 45 -10.97 -4.27 2.86
CA LEU A 45 -11.36 -4.15 4.26
C LEU A 45 -10.97 -5.40 5.05
N ILE A 46 -10.89 -5.25 6.37
CA ILE A 46 -10.85 -6.38 7.29
C ILE A 46 -12.28 -6.91 7.42
N ASP A 47 -12.58 -7.99 6.74
CA ASP A 47 -13.89 -8.59 6.60
C ASP A 47 -13.96 -10.00 7.21
N ASP A 48 -15.00 -10.76 6.86
CA ASP A 48 -15.24 -12.12 7.39
C ASP A 48 -14.14 -13.11 6.98
N ASP A 49 -13.55 -12.95 5.80
CA ASP A 49 -12.43 -13.79 5.35
C ASP A 49 -11.22 -13.58 6.27
N TRP A 50 -10.97 -12.32 6.66
CA TRP A 50 -9.96 -12.01 7.68
C TRP A 50 -10.28 -12.60 9.05
N MET A 51 -11.56 -12.77 9.42
CA MET A 51 -11.91 -13.41 10.69
C MET A 51 -11.56 -14.90 10.70
N GLN A 52 -11.59 -15.57 9.55
CA GLN A 52 -11.16 -16.97 9.44
C GLN A 52 -9.65 -17.13 9.68
N VAL A 53 -8.84 -16.21 9.15
CA VAL A 53 -7.37 -16.31 9.22
C VAL A 53 -6.75 -15.58 10.41
N LYS A 54 -7.40 -14.51 10.91
CA LYS A 54 -6.94 -13.66 12.01
C LYS A 54 -8.10 -13.29 12.95
N PRO A 55 -8.67 -14.24 13.71
CA PRO A 55 -9.79 -13.97 14.61
C PRO A 55 -9.54 -12.84 15.63
N LYS A 56 -8.27 -12.69 16.07
CA LYS A 56 -7.86 -11.62 17.01
C LYS A 56 -8.00 -10.20 16.43
N TRP A 57 -8.22 -10.06 15.13
CA TRP A 57 -8.38 -8.77 14.46
C TRP A 57 -9.82 -8.26 14.45
N GLN A 58 -10.76 -8.94 15.13
CA GLN A 58 -12.17 -8.55 15.21
C GLN A 58 -12.39 -7.08 15.58
N LYS A 59 -11.56 -6.50 16.45
CA LYS A 59 -11.64 -5.07 16.82
C LYS A 59 -11.37 -4.09 15.66
N HIS A 60 -10.81 -4.58 14.56
CA HIS A 60 -10.51 -3.83 13.35
C HIS A 60 -11.46 -4.14 12.19
N PHE A 61 -12.53 -4.93 12.43
CA PHE A 61 -13.50 -5.28 11.40
C PHE A 61 -14.08 -4.02 10.72
N GLY A 62 -14.18 -4.05 9.40
CA GLY A 62 -14.61 -2.94 8.56
C GLY A 62 -13.57 -1.85 8.32
N GLN A 63 -12.38 -1.93 8.94
CA GLN A 63 -11.30 -0.96 8.68
C GLN A 63 -10.54 -1.31 7.39
N PRO A 64 -10.11 -0.31 6.61
CA PRO A 64 -9.27 -0.56 5.44
C PRO A 64 -7.90 -1.06 5.85
N ILE A 65 -7.45 -2.14 5.22
CA ILE A 65 -6.11 -2.72 5.39
C ILE A 65 -5.23 -2.52 4.16
N SER A 66 -5.83 -2.37 2.99
CA SER A 66 -5.12 -2.17 1.74
C SER A 66 -5.97 -1.40 0.73
N PHE A 67 -5.34 -0.93 -0.33
CA PHE A 67 -6.02 -0.34 -1.47
C PHE A 67 -5.27 -0.67 -2.76
N VAL A 68 -5.99 -0.64 -3.87
CA VAL A 68 -5.43 -0.70 -5.23
C VAL A 68 -6.02 0.44 -6.05
N MET A 69 -5.21 1.01 -6.94
CA MET A 69 -5.59 2.12 -7.81
C MET A 69 -5.20 1.80 -9.25
N VAL A 70 -6.12 2.01 -10.18
CA VAL A 70 -5.86 1.93 -11.62
C VAL A 70 -5.70 3.35 -12.15
N TRP A 71 -4.55 3.60 -12.76
CA TRP A 71 -4.21 4.90 -13.33
C TRP A 71 -4.13 4.82 -14.85
N ARG A 72 -4.60 5.86 -15.52
CA ARG A 72 -4.38 6.07 -16.95
C ARG A 72 -3.45 7.25 -17.13
N LYS A 73 -2.39 7.07 -17.92
CA LYS A 73 -1.54 8.18 -18.32
C LYS A 73 -2.22 8.95 -19.43
N GLU A 74 -2.42 10.25 -19.25
CA GLU A 74 -2.93 11.07 -20.34
C GLU A 74 -1.85 11.19 -21.43
N PRO A 75 -2.24 11.18 -22.72
CA PRO A 75 -1.31 11.48 -23.78
C PRO A 75 -0.74 12.89 -23.54
N SER A 76 0.59 13.02 -23.60
CA SER A 76 1.20 14.34 -23.63
C SER A 76 0.69 15.05 -24.87
N SER A 77 -0.03 16.16 -24.69
CA SER A 77 -0.28 17.09 -25.78
C SER A 77 1.09 17.53 -26.31
N ALA A 78 1.38 17.20 -27.56
CA ALA A 78 2.58 17.64 -28.26
C ALA A 78 2.46 19.11 -28.66
#